data_AF-A0A6B3F1R2-F1
#
_entry.id   AF-A0A6B3F1R2-F1
#
_cell.length_a   1.000
_cell.length_b   1.000
_cell.length_c   1.000
_cell.angle_alpha   90.00
_cell.angle_beta   90.00
_cell.angle_gamma   90.00
#
_symmetry.space_group_name_H-M   'P 1'
#
loop_
_entity.id
_entity.type
_entity.pdbx_description
1 polymer ?
#
loop_
_entity_poly.entity_id
_entity_poly.type
_entity_poly.pdbx_seq_one_letter_code
_entity_poly.pdbx_strand_id
1 'polypeptide(L)' 'MLIREATAADWPGIWPFFQDICAAGETFTYPLHPTQEEAR' A
#
# COMPACT_ATOMS: atom_id res chain seq x y z
N MET A 1 -2.78 0.45 -21.67
CA MET A 1 -2.34 0.38 -20.25
C MET A 1 -0.99 1.07 -20.15
N LEU A 2 -0.87 2.13 -19.34
CA LEU A 2 0.39 2.84 -19.14
C LEU A 2 0.97 2.43 -17.78
N ILE A 3 2.17 1.86 -17.78
CA ILE A 3 2.94 1.57 -16.57
C ILE A 3 4.05 2.62 -16.50
N ARG A 4 4.15 3.32 -15.37
CA ARG A 4 5.12 4.39 -15.13
C ARG A 4 5.68 4.31 -13.71
N GLU A 5 6.75 5.05 -13.46
CA GLU A 5 7.27 5.24 -12.11
C GLU A 5 6.23 5.94 -11.21
N ALA A 6 6.10 5.45 -9.99
CA ALA A 6 5.25 6.06 -8.97
C ALA A 6 6.01 7.21 -8.29
N THR A 7 5.30 8.29 -8.03
CA THR A 7 5.80 9.44 -7.27
C THR A 7 5.17 9.45 -5.89
N ALA A 8 5.70 10.25 -4.96
CA ALA A 8 5.11 10.41 -3.63
C ALA A 8 3.64 10.90 -3.67
N ALA A 9 3.25 11.64 -4.72
CA ALA A 9 1.87 12.11 -4.91
C ALA A 9 0.89 10.98 -5.26
N ASP A 10 1.38 9.84 -5.72
CA ASP A 10 0.55 8.66 -6.05
C ASP A 10 0.23 7.83 -4.80
N TRP A 11 1.00 7.98 -3.71
CA TRP A 11 0.84 7.16 -2.50
C TRP A 11 -0.56 7.21 -1.88
N PRO A 12 -1.25 8.36 -1.78
CA PRO A 12 -2.64 8.40 -1.31
C PRO A 12 -3.61 7.57 -2.15
N GLY A 13 -3.34 7.36 -3.44
CA GLY A 13 -4.12 6.48 -4.31
C GLY A 13 -3.74 5.00 -4.20
N ILE A 14 -2.49 4.72 -3.82
CA ILE A 14 -1.97 3.35 -3.62
C ILE A 14 -2.38 2.78 -2.26
N TRP A 15 -2.40 3.65 -1.25
CA TRP A 15 -2.59 3.28 0.14
C TRP A 15 -3.82 2.41 0.43
N PRO A 16 -5.04 2.71 -0.07
CA PRO A 16 -6.24 1.96 0.31
C PRO A 16 -6.15 0.47 -0.02
N PHE A 17 -5.71 0.12 -1.23
CA PHE A 17 -5.63 -1.28 -1.61
C PHE A 17 -4.46 -2.01 -0.93
N PHE A 18 -3.36 -1.31 -0.66
CA PHE A 18 -2.26 -1.88 0.12
C PHE A 18 -2.70 -2.18 1.56
N GLN A 19 -3.44 -1.26 2.19
CA GLN A 19 -4.01 -1.45 3.52
C GLN A 19 -4.94 -2.66 3.56
N ASP A 20 -5.83 -2.81 2.58
CA ASP A 20 -6.77 -3.94 2.50
C ASP A 20 -6.03 -5.29 2.39
N ILE A 21 -4.98 -5.34 1.56
CA ILE A 21 -4.15 -6.54 1.39
C ILE A 21 -3.43 -6.89 2.71
N CYS A 22 -2.86 -5.90 3.39
CA CYS A 22 -2.20 -6.11 4.67
C CYS A 22 -3.18 -6.59 5.75
N ALA A 23 -4.37 -5.98 5.80
CA ALA A 23 -5.42 -6.34 6.76
C ALA A 23 -5.94 -7.76 6.56
N ALA A 24 -5.96 -8.26 5.32
CA ALA A 24 -6.29 -9.66 5.04
C ALA A 24 -5.22 -10.62 5.63
N GLY A 25 -3.94 -10.24 5.61
CA GLY A 25 -2.85 -11.03 6.18
C GLY A 25 -2.55 -12.33 5.43
N GLU A 26 -3.01 -12.45 4.19
CA GLU A 26 -2.97 -13.70 3.43
C GLU A 26 -1.76 -13.80 2.50
N THR A 27 -1.23 -12.68 2.04
CA THR A 27 -0.28 -12.64 0.91
C THR A 27 1.12 -12.16 1.29
N PHE A 28 1.24 -11.29 2.30
CA PHE A 28 2.50 -10.66 2.69
C PHE A 28 2.70 -10.69 4.20
N THR A 29 3.96 -10.70 4.62
CA THR A 29 4.38 -10.70 6.03
C THR A 29 4.48 -9.29 6.63
N TYR A 30 3.71 -8.33 6.11
CA TYR A 30 3.59 -7.00 6.70
C TYR A 30 2.72 -7.06 7.98
N PRO A 31 2.83 -6.07 8.89
CA PRO A 31 1.85 -5.87 9.95
C PRO A 31 0.43 -5.80 9.36
N LEU A 32 -0.57 -6.33 10.05
CA LEU A 32 -1.96 -6.35 9.56
C LEU A 32 -2.55 -4.94 9.38
N HIS A 33 -2.10 -4.00 10.22
CA HIS A 33 -2.59 -2.62 10.21
C HIS A 33 -1.42 -1.64 10.26
N PRO A 34 -0.63 -1.54 9.17
CA PRO A 34 0.44 -0.54 9.10
C PRO A 34 -0.20 0.86 9.02
N THR A 35 0.48 1.88 9.51
CA THR A 35 0.10 3.26 9.25
C THR A 35 0.59 3.71 7.87
N GLN A 36 -0.04 4.74 7.31
CA GLN A 36 0.32 5.25 6.00
C GLN A 36 1.75 5.84 6.00
N GLU A 37 2.17 6.41 7.12
CA GLU A 37 3.50 6.96 7.33
C GLU A 37 4.58 5.87 7.42
N GLU A 38 4.30 4.75 8.09
CA GLU A 38 5.24 3.61 8.20
C GLU A 38 5.47 2.90 6.86
N ALA A 39 4.47 2.93 5.98
CA ALA A 39 4.47 2.21 4.71
C ALA A 39 4.91 3.06 3.50
N ARG A 40 5.30 4.33 3.71
CA ARG A 40 5.72 5.26 2.66
C ARG A 40 7.20 5.15 2.29
#